data_AF-A0A645HPN0-F1
#
_entry.id   AF-A0A645HPN0-F1
#
_cell.length_a   1.000
_cell.length_b   1.000
_cell.length_c   1.000
_cell.angle_alpha   90.00
_cell.angle_beta   90.00
_cell.angle_gamma   90.00
#
_symmetry.space_group_name_H-M   'P 1'
#
loop_
_entity.id
_entity.type
_entity.pdbx_description
1 polymer ?
#
loop_
_entity_poly.entity_id
_entity_poly.type
_entity_poly.pdbx_seq_one_letter_code
_entity_poly.pdbx_strand_id
1 'polypeptide(L)'
;MFASVEWQADTMGASLLMPRRIIENALAKYNQSNPIKVYGDNTITSKDKAVIRRMAAYIGVSYTALVIRLRDMGLFEYHNILEYISNELNLGGVSQ
;
A
#
# COMPACT_ATOMS: atom_id res chain seq x y z
N MET A 1 21.70 -18.48 -4.05
CA MET A 1 20.39 -18.01 -4.51
C MET A 1 19.34 -18.47 -3.49
N PHE A 2 19.12 -17.71 -2.42
CA PHE A 2 18.26 -18.11 -1.28
C PHE A 2 17.10 -17.15 -1.01
N ALA A 3 16.97 -16.04 -1.76
CA ALA A 3 15.96 -15.01 -1.52
C ALA A 3 14.50 -15.45 -1.74
N SER A 4 14.26 -16.57 -2.44
CA SER A 4 12.89 -17.02 -2.79
C SER A 4 12.13 -17.61 -1.60
N VAL A 5 12.83 -18.29 -0.67
CA VAL A 5 12.19 -18.97 0.48
C VAL A 5 11.94 -18.02 1.65
N GLU A 6 12.79 -17.00 1.83
CA GLU A 6 12.67 -16.01 2.91
C GLU A 6 11.42 -15.14 2.74
N TRP A 7 11.12 -14.71 1.50
CA TRP A 7 9.86 -14.04 1.16
C TRP A 7 8.64 -14.88 1.55
N GLN A 8 8.68 -16.19 1.26
CA GLN A 8 7.50 -17.05 1.36
C GLN A 8 7.20 -17.41 2.81
N ALA A 9 8.24 -17.65 3.59
CA ALA A 9 8.12 -17.80 5.04
C ALA A 9 7.62 -16.51 5.71
N ASP A 10 8.13 -15.34 5.29
CA ASP A 10 7.64 -14.04 5.77
C ASP A 10 6.18 -13.81 5.36
N THR A 11 5.80 -14.14 4.12
CA THR A 11 4.42 -13.99 3.62
C THR A 11 3.44 -14.91 4.35
N MET A 12 3.81 -16.16 4.61
CA MET A 12 2.96 -17.09 5.36
C MET A 12 2.86 -16.72 6.84
N GLY A 13 3.98 -16.33 7.48
CA GLY A 13 3.99 -15.82 8.86
C GLY A 13 3.20 -14.51 8.99
N ALA A 14 3.38 -13.60 8.04
CA ALA A 14 2.58 -12.39 7.86
C ALA A 14 1.10 -12.73 7.70
N SER A 15 0.74 -13.80 6.99
CA SER A 15 -0.67 -14.14 6.78
C SER A 15 -1.37 -14.59 8.06
N LEU A 16 -0.64 -15.31 8.91
CA LEU A 16 -1.09 -15.75 10.23
C LEU A 16 -1.15 -14.59 11.23
N LEU A 17 -0.18 -13.68 11.19
CA LEU A 17 -0.08 -12.51 12.09
C LEU A 17 -0.93 -11.31 11.64
N MET A 18 -1.15 -11.17 10.33
CA MET A 18 -1.93 -10.13 9.66
C MET A 18 -3.12 -10.76 8.91
N PRO A 19 -4.13 -11.25 9.65
CA PRO A 19 -5.34 -11.76 9.03
C PRO A 19 -6.10 -10.62 8.35
N ARG A 20 -6.81 -10.95 7.26
CA ARG A 20 -7.53 -10.01 6.41
C ARG A 20 -8.40 -9.01 7.18
N ARG A 21 -9.13 -9.48 8.20
CA ARG A 21 -9.97 -8.63 9.06
C ARG A 21 -9.20 -7.49 9.75
N ILE A 22 -7.97 -7.74 10.19
CA ILE A 22 -7.15 -6.73 10.87
C ILE A 22 -6.67 -5.69 9.87
N ILE A 23 -6.28 -6.12 8.68
CA ILE A 23 -5.90 -5.23 7.58
C ILE A 23 -7.07 -4.37 7.13
N GLU A 24 -8.25 -4.97 6.91
CA GLU A 24 -9.47 -4.25 6.53
C GLU A 24 -9.90 -3.27 7.61
N ASN A 25 -9.82 -3.63 8.89
CA ASN A 25 -10.11 -2.70 9.99
C ASN A 25 -9.11 -1.54 10.06
N ALA A 26 -7.81 -1.82 9.86
CA ALA A 26 -6.80 -0.77 9.80
C ALA A 26 -7.02 0.16 8.58
N LEU A 27 -7.41 -0.39 7.43
CA LEU A 27 -7.73 0.39 6.23
C LEU A 27 -9.00 1.22 6.42
N ALA A 28 -10.03 0.68 7.07
CA ALA A 28 -11.23 1.40 7.47
C ALA A 28 -10.89 2.58 8.40
N LYS A 29 -10.01 2.35 9.37
CA LYS A 29 -9.61 3.35 10.37
C LYS A 29 -8.72 4.46 9.81
N TYR A 30 -7.76 4.12 8.96
CA TYR A 30 -6.73 5.07 8.50
C TYR A 30 -6.93 5.59 7.08
N ASN A 31 -7.75 4.89 6.27
CA ASN A 31 -8.02 5.25 4.87
C ASN A 31 -9.52 5.21 4.52
N GLN A 32 -10.43 5.18 5.51
CA GLN A 32 -11.88 5.14 5.30
C GLN A 32 -12.34 3.98 4.40
N SER A 33 -11.61 2.86 4.41
CA SER A 33 -11.85 1.71 3.54
C SER A 33 -11.63 2.01 2.04
N ASN A 34 -11.04 3.15 1.71
CA ASN A 34 -10.58 3.45 0.36
C ASN A 34 -9.36 2.56 0.05
N PRO A 35 -9.24 2.05 -1.18
CA PRO A 35 -8.02 1.35 -1.58
C PRO A 35 -6.81 2.31 -1.56
N ILE A 36 -5.63 1.74 -1.33
CA ILE A 36 -4.38 2.50 -1.35
C ILE A 36 -3.98 2.71 -2.80
N LYS A 37 -3.82 3.97 -3.20
CA LYS A 37 -3.49 4.32 -4.58
C LYS A 37 -1.99 4.17 -4.82
N VAL A 38 -1.64 3.39 -5.82
CA VAL A 38 -0.26 3.19 -6.29
C VAL A 38 -0.18 3.68 -7.72
N TYR A 39 0.71 4.62 -7.98
CA TYR A 39 0.88 5.21 -9.32
C TYR A 39 2.07 4.59 -10.04
N GLY A 40 1.87 4.14 -11.28
CA GLY A 40 2.93 3.44 -12.04
C GLY A 40 3.47 2.23 -11.28
N ASP A 41 4.73 1.86 -11.45
CA ASP A 41 5.24 0.56 -10.97
C ASP A 41 5.30 0.37 -9.43
N ASN A 42 5.54 1.46 -8.69
CA ASN A 42 5.66 1.40 -7.22
C ASN A 42 5.51 2.78 -6.55
N THR A 43 4.93 3.77 -7.24
CA THR A 43 4.90 5.15 -6.75
C THR A 43 3.71 5.35 -5.83
N ILE A 44 3.91 5.04 -4.56
CA ILE A 44 2.96 5.35 -3.49
C ILE A 44 3.18 6.82 -3.10
N THR A 45 2.10 7.60 -2.99
CA THR A 45 2.23 9.01 -2.58
C THR A 45 2.77 9.11 -1.15
N SER A 46 3.38 10.24 -0.78
CA SER A 46 3.85 10.44 0.61
C SER A 46 2.71 10.33 1.63
N LYS A 47 1.48 10.67 1.25
CA LYS A 47 0.28 10.54 2.09
C LYS A 47 -0.05 9.06 2.32
N ASP A 48 -0.11 8.27 1.25
CA ASP A 48 -0.38 6.83 1.32
C ASP A 48 0.74 6.08 2.06
N LYS A 49 2.01 6.45 1.87
CA LYS A 49 3.13 5.88 2.66
C LYS A 49 2.97 6.13 4.15
N ALA A 50 2.50 7.33 4.53
CA ALA A 50 2.25 7.65 5.94
C ALA A 50 1.08 6.83 6.51
N VAL A 51 0.03 6.59 5.72
CA VAL A 51 -1.09 5.70 6.07
C VAL A 51 -0.59 4.27 6.31
N ILE A 52 0.17 3.70 5.37
CA ILE A 52 0.73 2.35 5.51
C ILE A 52 1.63 2.27 6.75
N ARG A 53 2.47 3.27 7.02
CA ARG A 53 3.29 3.30 8.25
C ARG A 53 2.45 3.32 9.52
N ARG A 54 1.35 4.07 9.56
CA ARG A 54 0.44 4.11 10.70
C ARG A 54 -0.28 2.78 10.90
N MET A 55 -0.71 2.15 9.81
CA MET A 55 -1.29 0.81 9.84
C MET A 55 -0.28 -0.22 10.36
N ALA A 56 0.97 -0.15 9.88
CA ALA A 56 2.05 -1.03 10.31
C ALA A 56 2.33 -0.89 11.82
N ALA A 57 2.42 0.36 12.30
CA ALA A 57 2.59 0.65 13.74
C ALA A 57 1.39 0.19 14.59
N TYR A 58 0.17 0.30 14.05
CA TYR A 58 -1.05 -0.15 14.74
C TYR A 58 -1.12 -1.67 14.88
N ILE A 59 -0.68 -2.40 13.85
CA ILE A 59 -0.69 -3.86 13.83
C ILE A 59 0.57 -4.44 14.52
N GLY A 60 1.63 -3.65 14.65
CA GLY A 60 2.90 -4.06 15.25
C GLY A 60 3.84 -4.79 14.27
N VAL A 61 3.76 -4.45 12.98
CA VAL A 61 4.54 -5.09 11.90
C VAL A 61 5.44 -4.11 11.18
N SER A 62 6.43 -4.61 10.46
CA SER A 62 7.29 -3.80 9.60
C SER A 62 6.52 -3.25 8.39
N TYR A 63 6.89 -2.05 7.95
CA TYR A 63 6.30 -1.41 6.76
C TYR A 63 6.34 -2.33 5.53
N THR A 64 7.49 -2.96 5.26
CA THR A 64 7.68 -3.84 4.10
C THR A 64 6.78 -5.06 4.16
N ALA A 65 6.65 -5.70 5.33
CA ALA A 65 5.78 -6.86 5.53
C ALA A 65 4.30 -6.51 5.26
N LEU A 66 3.87 -5.33 5.72
CA LEU A 66 2.52 -4.85 5.45
C LEU A 66 2.31 -4.54 3.96
N VAL A 67 3.29 -3.94 3.28
CA VAL A 67 3.21 -3.67 1.83
C VAL A 67 3.11 -4.97 1.04
N ILE A 68 3.92 -5.97 1.37
CA ILE A 68 3.85 -7.31 0.73
C ILE A 68 2.46 -7.91 0.95
N ARG A 69 1.94 -7.83 2.18
CA ARG A 69 0.62 -8.37 2.52
C ARG A 69 -0.52 -7.66 1.79
N LEU A 70 -0.48 -6.33 1.69
CA LEU A 70 -1.46 -5.55 0.93
C LEU A 70 -1.42 -5.88 -0.57
N ARG A 71 -0.23 -6.16 -1.11
CA ARG A 71 -0.03 -6.59 -2.51
C ARG A 71 -0.60 -7.98 -2.75
N ASP A 72 -0.28 -8.93 -1.87
CA ASP A 72 -0.79 -10.30 -1.91
C ASP A 72 -2.34 -10.34 -1.85
N MET A 73 -2.93 -9.44 -1.06
CA MET A 73 -4.39 -9.30 -0.96
C MET A 73 -5.04 -8.51 -2.10
N GLY A 74 -4.27 -7.92 -3.02
CA GLY A 74 -4.80 -7.10 -4.11
C GLY A 74 -5.49 -5.80 -3.64
N LEU A 75 -5.08 -5.25 -2.49
CA LEU A 75 -5.67 -4.02 -1.91
C LEU A 75 -5.04 -2.72 -2.44
N PHE A 76 -4.11 -2.84 -3.38
CA PHE A 76 -3.55 -1.70 -4.10
C PHE A 76 -4.38 -1.44 -5.35
N GLU A 77 -4.85 -0.20 -5.47
CA GLU A 77 -5.45 0.27 -6.71
C GLU A 77 -4.35 0.91 -7.54
N TYR A 78 -4.06 0.29 -8.69
CA TYR A 78 -3.02 0.75 -9.58
C TYR A 78 -3.55 1.82 -10.51
N HIS A 79 -3.04 3.03 -10.34
CA HIS A 79 -3.33 4.17 -11.17
C HIS A 79 -2.18 4.41 -12.14
N ASN A 80 -2.50 4.90 -13.34
CA ASN A 80 -1.46 5.27 -14.27
C ASN A 80 -0.65 6.43 -13.68
N ILE A 81 0.68 6.42 -13.83
CA ILE A 81 1.51 7.55 -13.35
C ILE A 81 1.16 8.87 -14.03
N LEU A 82 0.54 8.83 -15.22
CA LEU A 82 -0.01 10.00 -15.88
C LEU A 82 -1.14 10.64 -15.07
N GLU A 83 -2.01 9.86 -14.40
CA GLU A 83 -3.05 10.39 -13.50
C GLU A 83 -2.44 11.11 -12.29
N TYR A 84 -1.31 10.62 -11.76
CA TYR A 84 -0.56 11.32 -10.71
C TYR A 84 -0.03 12.67 -11.20
N ILE A 85 0.56 12.69 -12.39
CA ILE A 85 1.15 13.90 -12.98
C ILE A 85 0.06 14.92 -13.31
N SER A 86 -1.10 14.48 -13.79
CA SER A 86 -2.22 15.37 -14.11
C SER A 86 -2.91 15.90 -12.85
N ASN A 87 -3.14 15.06 -11.84
CA ASN A 87 -3.93 15.43 -10.66
C ASN A 87 -3.10 16.10 -9.54
N GLU A 88 -1.90 15.60 -9.23
CA GLU A 88 -1.09 16.09 -8.09
C GLU A 88 -0.08 17.16 -8.51
N LEU A 89 0.44 17.08 -9.74
CA LEU A 89 1.46 18.01 -10.22
C LEU A 89 0.87 19.31 -10.78
N ASN A 90 -0.47 19.41 -10.93
CA ASN A 90 -1.19 20.50 -11.59
C ASN A 90 -0.28 21.19 -12.61
N LEU A 91 0.15 20.44 -13.62
CA LEU A 91 0.69 21.04 -14.83
C LEU A 91 -0.50 21.78 -15.45
N GLY A 92 -0.77 22.96 -14.88
CA GLY A 92 -1.59 24.01 -15.41
C GLY A 92 -1.00 24.42 -16.74
N GLY A 93 -1.26 23.60 -17.76
CA GLY A 93 -1.49 24.07 -19.10
C GLY A 93 -2.78 24.86 -19.06
N VAL A 94 -2.62 26.12 -18.67
CA VAL A 94 -3.60 27.19 -18.78
C VAL A 94 -4.36 27.14 -20.11
N SER A 95 -5.67 27.33 -19.98
CA SER A 95 -6.52 28.13 -20.84
C SER A 95 -6.66 27.76 -22.33
N GLN A 96 -7.90 27.39 -22.63
CA GLN A 96 -8.76 27.88 -23.73
C GLN A 96 -8.35 27.57 -25.18
#